data_AF-R7HDQ4-F1
#
_entry.id   AF-R7HDQ4-F1
#
_cell.length_a   1.000
_cell.length_b   1.000
_cell.length_c   1.000
_cell.angle_alpha   90.00
_cell.angle_beta   90.00
_cell.angle_gamma   90.00
#
_symmetry.space_group_name_H-M   'P 1'
#
loop_
_entity.id
_entity.type
_entity.pdbx_description
1 polymer ?
#
loop_
_entity_poly.entity_id
_entity_poly.type
_entity_poly.pdbx_seq_one_letter_code
_entity_poly.pdbx_strand_id
1 'polypeptide(L)'
;MENIKSKIIPESLKSNIDEVMERQLFNANRYYAESNPEISSLMKKELYQSPMEFLHRLKTRWNWHNTYYELLLEPAFDKIIRENFTELSPAELDDIINIYSTSCLVDEATLVMSGSIKKYLDYNCKNIEVTDENILTEKLNIMLITPPIETFFAQYQIDHLYYIYLLKTNDTDTQKFKNYLLKKYHANDEKIFVSRFQKKFKNNLSMTEGELLEDIKHYRIPEYYKTQHFYFTLEHPDRKAIRDIIIYDNLDEKLIASNLIGISGFLFRRKILEYLNNSGILKNNGYIYEFNNDIIISSLEILKEERINNMDKDVRPYKQRGDTCAIACMMMVLEYYKVIPKANWYDERRLYRLYGSKYMDGTPFSALAFYMSKNGLQTTICHESQELFRNDQGVINQEDFKFAMDEYKEYLKYAENNGTKIVNGMDITVDVLKQKLQNGDLVILAGEVSDTYHAIVLTGYCQDGFKVCDPLYKTKQSRTFDEIEKFMNTSIGKWFISVNDKTKEKENLINNLEKFNDEAQMLMTKQENRSLKHVKK
;
A
#
# COMPACT_ATOMS: atom_id res chain seq x y z
N MET A 1 13.15 6.05 12.09
CA MET A 1 12.04 5.33 11.45
C MET A 1 12.41 5.14 10.00
N GLU A 2 12.40 3.89 9.56
CA GLU A 2 12.72 3.50 8.19
C GLU A 2 11.62 4.02 7.25
N ASN A 3 11.98 4.61 6.10
CA ASN A 3 11.00 5.19 5.20
C ASN A 3 10.15 4.09 4.53
N ILE A 4 8.83 4.20 4.59
CA ILE A 4 7.89 3.24 3.99
C ILE A 4 8.17 3.08 2.48
N LYS A 5 8.38 4.19 1.74
CA LYS A 5 8.80 4.15 0.32
C LYS A 5 10.01 3.28 0.07
N SER A 6 11.02 3.35 0.93
CA SER A 6 12.25 2.57 0.79
C SER A 6 12.00 1.06 0.96
N LYS A 7 10.95 0.67 1.69
CA LYS A 7 10.54 -0.73 1.87
C LYS A 7 9.74 -1.25 0.69
N ILE A 8 8.77 -0.46 0.21
CA ILE A 8 7.84 -0.92 -0.83
C ILE A 8 8.49 -0.90 -2.23
N ILE A 9 9.46 -0.02 -2.48
CA ILE A 9 10.15 0.03 -3.78
C ILE A 9 11.12 -1.14 -3.88
N PRO A 10 10.93 -2.07 -4.84
CA PRO A 10 11.82 -3.20 -5.05
C PRO A 10 13.26 -2.74 -5.32
N GLU A 11 14.22 -3.45 -4.73
CA GLU A 11 15.64 -3.13 -4.87
C GLU A 11 16.14 -3.12 -6.33
N SER A 12 15.55 -3.97 -7.17
CA SER A 12 15.84 -4.01 -8.60
C SER A 12 15.43 -2.73 -9.35
N LEU A 13 14.51 -1.93 -8.81
CA LEU A 13 14.03 -0.70 -9.44
C LEU A 13 14.79 0.54 -8.96
N LYS A 14 15.34 0.54 -7.74
CA LYS A 14 15.90 1.76 -7.11
C LYS A 14 17.00 2.43 -7.93
N SER A 15 17.84 1.65 -8.61
CA SER A 15 18.94 2.19 -9.43
C SER A 15 18.45 2.88 -10.72
N ASN A 16 17.31 2.47 -11.28
CA ASN A 16 16.80 2.99 -12.55
C ASN A 16 15.37 3.54 -12.43
N ILE A 17 14.97 3.95 -11.23
CA ILE A 17 13.58 4.32 -10.93
C ILE A 17 13.08 5.44 -11.84
N ASP A 18 13.90 6.46 -12.12
CA ASP A 18 13.52 7.59 -12.96
C ASP A 18 13.24 7.17 -14.42
N GLU A 19 14.07 6.29 -14.98
CA GLU A 19 13.89 5.77 -16.35
C GLU A 19 12.63 4.91 -16.45
N VAL A 20 12.36 4.11 -15.41
CA VAL A 20 11.15 3.29 -15.33
C VAL A 20 9.91 4.18 -15.24
N MET A 21 9.93 5.19 -14.35
CA MET A 21 8.81 6.12 -14.15
C MET A 21 8.54 6.98 -15.39
N GLU A 22 9.59 7.50 -16.02
CA GLU A 22 9.48 8.26 -17.26
C GLU A 22 8.83 7.43 -18.37
N ARG A 23 9.32 6.20 -18.58
CA ARG A 23 8.82 5.32 -19.64
C ARG A 23 7.42 4.78 -19.38
N GLN A 24 7.15 4.31 -18.16
CA GLN A 24 5.94 3.54 -17.87
C GLN A 24 4.82 4.37 -17.25
N LEU A 25 5.12 5.49 -16.58
CA LEU A 25 4.12 6.33 -15.94
C LEU A 25 3.95 7.68 -16.64
N PHE A 26 4.99 8.52 -16.69
CA PHE A 26 4.81 9.92 -17.13
C PHE A 26 4.43 10.03 -18.60
N ASN A 27 5.15 9.34 -19.49
CA ASN A 27 4.82 9.34 -20.91
C ASN A 27 3.48 8.65 -21.21
N ALA A 28 3.17 7.59 -20.47
CA ALA A 28 1.91 6.87 -20.61
C ALA A 28 0.71 7.72 -20.15
N ASN A 29 0.81 8.40 -19.01
CA ASN A 29 -0.21 9.32 -18.50
C ASN A 29 -0.48 10.46 -19.48
N ARG A 30 0.58 11.00 -20.07
CA ARG A 30 0.46 12.09 -21.05
C ARG A 30 -0.31 11.64 -22.29
N TYR A 31 0.07 10.50 -22.85
CA TYR A 31 -0.63 9.90 -23.99
C TYR A 31 -2.09 9.59 -23.62
N TYR A 32 -2.31 8.96 -22.46
CA TYR A 32 -3.63 8.58 -21.98
C TYR A 32 -4.57 9.79 -21.83
N ALA A 33 -4.10 10.87 -21.18
CA ALA A 33 -4.88 12.09 -21.00
C ALA A 33 -5.29 12.76 -22.32
N GLU A 34 -4.47 12.65 -23.36
CA GLU A 34 -4.79 13.19 -24.69
C GLU A 34 -5.71 12.28 -25.51
N SER A 35 -5.51 10.96 -25.41
CA SER A 35 -6.27 9.96 -26.17
C SER A 35 -7.65 9.66 -25.59
N ASN A 36 -7.83 9.78 -24.27
CA ASN A 36 -9.12 9.53 -23.61
C ASN A 36 -10.07 10.72 -23.88
N PRO A 37 -11.20 10.52 -24.59
CA PRO A 37 -12.06 11.62 -25.00
C PRO A 37 -12.70 12.38 -23.83
N GLU A 38 -13.00 11.68 -22.73
CA GLU A 38 -13.62 12.27 -21.55
C GLU A 38 -12.64 13.17 -20.80
N ILE A 39 -11.44 12.66 -20.51
CA ILE A 39 -10.36 13.43 -19.87
C ILE A 39 -9.99 14.63 -20.74
N SER A 40 -9.80 14.43 -22.04
CA SER A 40 -9.46 15.48 -22.99
C SER A 40 -10.55 16.56 -23.09
N SER A 41 -11.83 16.18 -22.99
CA SER A 41 -12.96 17.12 -22.91
C SER A 41 -12.95 17.93 -21.61
N LEU A 42 -12.73 17.29 -20.47
CA LEU A 42 -12.63 17.96 -19.16
C LEU A 42 -11.46 18.95 -19.13
N MET A 43 -10.29 18.54 -19.62
CA MET A 43 -9.10 19.40 -19.75
C MET A 43 -9.40 20.68 -20.55
N LYS A 44 -10.20 20.60 -21.62
CA LYS A 44 -10.60 21.77 -22.41
C LYS A 44 -11.50 22.71 -21.63
N LYS A 45 -12.38 22.19 -20.77
CA LYS A 45 -13.25 23.01 -19.92
C LYS A 45 -12.46 23.80 -18.88
N GLU A 46 -11.33 23.27 -18.42
CA GLU A 46 -10.45 23.96 -17.47
C GLU A 46 -9.81 25.22 -18.03
N LEU A 47 -9.64 25.33 -19.35
CA LEU A 47 -9.03 26.49 -20.01
C LEU A 47 -9.78 27.80 -19.76
N TYR A 48 -11.10 27.72 -19.52
CA TYR A 48 -11.98 28.88 -19.34
C TYR A 48 -12.13 29.34 -17.89
N GLN A 49 -11.44 28.68 -16.95
CA GLN A 49 -11.45 29.09 -15.54
C GLN A 49 -10.54 30.30 -15.33
N SER A 50 -10.84 31.15 -14.34
CA SER A 50 -9.92 32.22 -13.94
C SER A 50 -8.59 31.66 -13.42
N PRO A 51 -7.45 32.39 -13.54
CA PRO A 51 -6.15 31.91 -13.05
C PRO A 51 -6.15 31.49 -11.59
N MET A 52 -6.84 32.25 -10.74
CA MET A 52 -6.98 31.94 -9.32
C MET A 52 -7.77 30.65 -9.07
N GLU A 53 -8.87 30.46 -9.79
CA GLU A 53 -9.72 29.27 -9.64
C GLU A 53 -9.01 28.01 -10.15
N PHE A 54 -8.34 28.10 -11.31
CA PHE A 54 -7.54 27.00 -11.84
C PHE A 54 -6.43 26.59 -10.87
N LEU A 55 -5.66 27.55 -10.35
CA LEU A 55 -4.60 27.30 -9.38
C LEU A 55 -5.13 26.66 -8.10
N HIS A 56 -6.25 27.15 -7.57
CA HIS A 56 -6.87 26.58 -6.39
C HIS A 56 -7.27 25.11 -6.64
N ARG A 57 -7.96 24.84 -7.75
CA ARG A 57 -8.39 23.49 -8.11
C ARG A 57 -7.20 22.55 -8.34
N LEU A 58 -6.13 23.03 -8.99
CA LEU A 58 -4.90 22.27 -9.23
C LEU A 58 -4.27 21.83 -7.90
N LYS A 59 -4.06 22.77 -6.97
CA LYS A 59 -3.48 22.48 -5.65
C LYS A 59 -4.37 21.56 -4.82
N THR A 60 -5.68 21.82 -4.80
CA THR A 60 -6.64 21.00 -4.07
C THR A 60 -6.66 19.57 -4.59
N ARG A 61 -6.64 19.38 -5.92
CA ARG A 61 -6.65 18.05 -6.56
C ARG A 61 -5.40 17.25 -6.22
N TRP A 62 -4.23 17.87 -6.28
CA TRP A 62 -2.98 17.20 -5.91
C TRP A 62 -2.86 16.90 -4.42
N ASN A 63 -3.31 17.80 -3.55
CA ASN A 63 -3.34 17.53 -2.10
C ASN A 63 -4.24 16.33 -1.77
N TRP A 64 -5.40 16.25 -2.43
CA TRP A 64 -6.32 15.12 -2.31
C TRP A 64 -5.71 13.81 -2.84
N HIS A 65 -5.09 13.83 -4.03
CA HIS A 65 -4.34 12.70 -4.58
C HIS A 65 -3.24 12.20 -3.63
N ASN A 66 -2.44 13.12 -3.09
CA ASN A 66 -1.34 12.79 -2.20
C ASN A 66 -1.85 12.24 -0.86
N THR A 67 -3.00 12.72 -0.38
CA THR A 67 -3.68 12.18 0.80
C THR A 67 -4.04 10.70 0.58
N TYR A 68 -4.62 10.36 -0.57
CA TYR A 68 -4.93 8.97 -0.90
C TYR A 68 -3.68 8.09 -0.88
N TYR A 69 -2.64 8.48 -1.62
CA TYR A 69 -1.48 7.62 -1.80
C TYR A 69 -0.57 7.55 -0.58
N GLU A 70 -0.22 8.68 0.04
CA GLU A 70 0.76 8.69 1.14
C GLU A 70 0.15 8.32 2.49
N LEU A 71 -1.14 8.63 2.71
CA LEU A 71 -1.77 8.42 4.02
C LEU A 71 -2.64 7.16 4.08
N LEU A 72 -3.08 6.62 2.93
CA LEU A 72 -3.94 5.42 2.89
C LEU A 72 -3.25 4.25 2.18
N LEU A 73 -2.92 4.37 0.90
CA LEU A 73 -2.44 3.21 0.13
C LEU A 73 -1.02 2.78 0.53
N GLU A 74 -0.09 3.73 0.63
CA GLU A 74 1.32 3.43 0.93
C GLU A 74 1.51 2.74 2.30
N PRO A 75 0.88 3.19 3.40
CA PRO A 75 0.97 2.50 4.68
C PRO A 75 0.36 1.08 4.67
N ALA A 76 -0.64 0.83 3.83
CA ALA A 76 -1.33 -0.45 3.75
C ALA A 76 -0.72 -1.42 2.71
N PHE A 77 0.25 -0.97 1.91
CA PHE A 77 0.73 -1.68 0.72
C PHE A 77 1.14 -3.13 0.97
N ASP A 78 2.03 -3.36 1.95
CA ASP A 78 2.55 -4.69 2.30
C ASP A 78 1.50 -5.63 2.91
N LYS A 79 0.33 -5.09 3.27
CA LYS A 79 -0.80 -5.85 3.87
C LYS A 79 -1.82 -6.29 2.84
N ILE A 80 -1.87 -5.61 1.69
CA ILE A 80 -2.78 -5.89 0.59
C ILE A 80 -2.13 -6.84 -0.42
N ILE A 81 -0.84 -6.64 -0.69
CA ILE A 81 -0.10 -7.42 -1.68
C ILE A 81 0.46 -8.72 -1.07
N ARG A 82 0.40 -9.79 -1.85
CA ARG A 82 1.01 -11.10 -1.60
C ARG A 82 2.18 -11.34 -2.54
N GLU A 83 3.03 -12.29 -2.22
CA GLU A 83 4.15 -12.63 -3.11
C GLU A 83 3.62 -13.36 -4.35
N ASN A 84 2.73 -14.34 -4.15
CA ASN A 84 2.14 -15.14 -5.20
C ASN A 84 0.61 -14.96 -5.30
N PHE A 85 0.08 -14.99 -6.53
CA PHE A 85 -1.35 -14.86 -6.81
C PHE A 85 -2.16 -16.05 -6.28
N THR A 86 -1.54 -17.22 -6.12
CA THR A 86 -2.24 -18.44 -5.66
C THR A 86 -2.71 -18.36 -4.21
N GLU A 87 -2.12 -17.45 -3.44
CA GLU A 87 -2.39 -17.23 -2.02
C GLU A 87 -3.63 -16.37 -1.78
N LEU A 88 -4.01 -15.57 -2.79
CA LEU A 88 -5.09 -14.60 -2.68
C LEU A 88 -6.42 -15.32 -2.44
N SER A 89 -7.12 -14.92 -1.40
CA SER A 89 -8.50 -15.34 -1.17
C SER A 89 -9.48 -14.53 -2.03
N PRO A 90 -10.71 -15.02 -2.27
CA PRO A 90 -11.75 -14.24 -2.93
C PRO A 90 -12.01 -12.88 -2.28
N ALA A 91 -12.08 -12.81 -0.95
CA ALA A 91 -12.26 -11.55 -0.23
C ALA A 91 -11.08 -10.58 -0.41
N GLU A 92 -9.84 -11.09 -0.45
CA GLU A 92 -8.67 -10.26 -0.76
C GLU A 92 -8.68 -9.75 -2.20
N LEU A 93 -9.23 -10.52 -3.15
CA LEU A 93 -9.42 -10.07 -4.53
C LEU A 93 -10.50 -9.00 -4.65
N ASP A 94 -11.60 -9.10 -3.90
CA ASP A 94 -12.60 -8.03 -3.82
C ASP A 94 -11.98 -6.73 -3.29
N ASP A 95 -11.16 -6.81 -2.23
CA ASP A 95 -10.39 -5.66 -1.72
C ASP A 95 -9.49 -5.07 -2.82
N ILE A 96 -8.73 -5.92 -3.54
CA ILE A 96 -7.82 -5.50 -4.62
C ILE A 96 -8.59 -4.80 -5.76
N ILE A 97 -9.74 -5.33 -6.18
CA ILE A 97 -10.57 -4.75 -7.25
C ILE A 97 -11.08 -3.37 -6.83
N ASN A 98 -11.55 -3.23 -5.59
CA ASN A 98 -12.04 -1.96 -5.07
C ASN A 98 -10.93 -0.92 -4.97
N ILE A 99 -9.77 -1.29 -4.42
CA ILE A 99 -8.59 -0.42 -4.32
C ILE A 99 -8.12 0.00 -5.71
N TYR A 100 -8.06 -0.95 -6.65
CA TYR A 100 -7.63 -0.70 -8.03
C TYR A 100 -8.56 0.31 -8.70
N SER A 101 -9.87 0.09 -8.63
CA SER A 101 -10.88 0.94 -9.24
C SER A 101 -10.82 2.37 -8.69
N THR A 102 -10.75 2.52 -7.36
CA THR A 102 -10.59 3.84 -6.73
C THR A 102 -9.27 4.51 -7.11
N SER A 103 -8.15 3.77 -7.14
CA SER A 103 -6.84 4.32 -7.56
C SER A 103 -6.90 4.85 -9.00
N CYS A 104 -7.53 4.10 -9.92
CA CYS A 104 -7.71 4.54 -11.30
C CYS A 104 -8.47 5.87 -11.38
N LEU A 105 -9.58 5.96 -10.66
CA LEU A 105 -10.41 7.17 -10.63
C LEU A 105 -9.64 8.35 -10.04
N VAL A 106 -8.85 8.16 -8.98
CA VAL A 106 -7.99 9.18 -8.35
C VAL A 106 -6.91 9.68 -9.31
N ASP A 107 -6.31 8.78 -10.08
CA ASP A 107 -5.30 9.13 -11.08
C ASP A 107 -5.92 9.93 -12.23
N GLU A 108 -7.00 9.44 -12.83
CA GLU A 108 -7.72 10.08 -13.95
C GLU A 108 -8.18 11.47 -13.59
N ALA A 109 -8.78 11.57 -12.41
CA ALA A 109 -9.14 12.79 -11.76
C ALA A 109 -8.02 13.85 -11.76
N THR A 110 -6.84 13.43 -11.32
CA THR A 110 -5.67 14.30 -11.15
C THR A 110 -5.06 14.66 -12.50
N LEU A 111 -5.08 13.71 -13.44
CA LEU A 111 -4.62 13.88 -14.81
C LEU A 111 -5.35 15.01 -15.55
N VAL A 112 -6.64 15.24 -15.28
CA VAL A 112 -7.37 16.39 -15.87
C VAL A 112 -6.68 17.71 -15.53
N MET A 113 -6.23 17.89 -14.29
CA MET A 113 -5.56 19.13 -13.88
C MET A 113 -4.12 19.17 -14.40
N SER A 114 -3.32 18.14 -14.16
CA SER A 114 -1.91 18.13 -14.62
C SER A 114 -1.77 18.20 -16.13
N GLY A 115 -2.62 17.48 -16.88
CA GLY A 115 -2.65 17.50 -18.34
C GLY A 115 -3.10 18.84 -18.92
N SER A 116 -3.89 19.63 -18.18
CA SER A 116 -4.40 20.92 -18.65
C SER A 116 -3.45 22.10 -18.43
N ILE A 117 -2.47 22.00 -17.51
CA ILE A 117 -1.58 23.12 -17.14
C ILE A 117 -0.97 23.84 -18.35
N LYS A 118 -0.32 23.11 -19.25
CA LYS A 118 0.35 23.73 -20.41
C LYS A 118 -0.62 24.39 -21.37
N LYS A 119 -1.73 23.70 -21.68
CA LYS A 119 -2.80 24.23 -22.53
C LYS A 119 -3.46 25.46 -21.88
N TYR A 120 -3.60 25.45 -20.56
CA TYR A 120 -4.15 26.54 -19.76
C TYR A 120 -3.27 27.79 -19.83
N LEU A 121 -1.96 27.63 -19.63
CA LEU A 121 -0.98 28.71 -19.73
C LEU A 121 -0.93 29.27 -21.16
N ASP A 122 -0.86 28.41 -22.18
CA ASP A 122 -0.85 28.82 -23.59
C ASP A 122 -2.09 29.64 -23.99
N TYR A 123 -3.24 29.33 -23.39
CA TYR A 123 -4.50 30.03 -23.62
C TYR A 123 -4.57 31.34 -22.82
N ASN A 124 -4.34 31.30 -21.51
CA ASN A 124 -4.59 32.42 -20.61
C ASN A 124 -3.47 33.47 -20.58
N CYS A 125 -2.20 33.10 -20.80
CA CYS A 125 -1.11 34.08 -20.84
C CYS A 125 -1.30 35.12 -21.95
N LYS A 126 -2.03 34.78 -23.02
CA LYS A 126 -2.36 35.72 -24.12
C LYS A 126 -3.48 36.70 -23.76
N ASN A 127 -4.27 36.38 -22.75
CA ASN A 127 -5.47 37.13 -22.37
C ASN A 127 -5.28 38.01 -21.13
N ILE A 128 -4.12 37.91 -20.47
CA ILE A 128 -3.81 38.68 -19.27
C ILE A 128 -3.14 39.98 -19.67
N GLU A 129 -3.73 41.09 -19.23
CA GLU A 129 -3.20 42.41 -19.50
C GLU A 129 -1.88 42.63 -18.74
N VAL A 130 -0.84 42.95 -19.50
CA VAL A 130 0.50 43.29 -18.99
C VAL A 130 0.87 44.70 -19.45
N THR A 131 0.47 45.68 -18.65
CA THR A 131 0.75 47.10 -18.84
C THR A 131 1.47 47.65 -17.61
N ASP A 132 2.54 48.41 -17.83
CA ASP A 132 3.30 49.16 -16.82
C ASP A 132 3.97 50.35 -17.54
N GLU A 133 3.86 51.55 -16.98
CA GLU A 133 4.39 52.79 -17.59
C GLU A 133 5.93 52.81 -17.65
N ASN A 134 6.61 52.02 -16.83
CA ASN A 134 8.06 52.06 -16.64
C ASN A 134 8.79 50.86 -17.25
N ILE A 135 8.07 49.86 -17.77
CA ILE A 135 8.65 48.62 -18.30
C ILE A 135 8.11 48.33 -19.69
N LEU A 136 9.03 48.09 -20.64
CA LEU A 136 8.67 47.68 -22.00
C LEU A 136 7.77 46.43 -21.98
N THR A 137 6.69 46.46 -22.76
CA THR A 137 5.71 45.35 -22.84
C THR A 137 6.36 44.00 -23.15
N GLU A 138 7.40 43.97 -23.99
CA GLU A 138 8.15 42.74 -24.28
C GLU A 138 8.78 42.14 -23.01
N LYS A 139 9.35 42.97 -22.15
CA LYS A 139 9.94 42.55 -20.88
C LYS A 139 8.86 42.08 -19.89
N LEU A 140 7.69 42.73 -19.87
CA LEU A 140 6.55 42.29 -19.07
C LEU A 140 6.00 40.92 -19.52
N ASN A 141 5.95 40.68 -20.84
CA ASN A 141 5.57 39.38 -21.40
C ASN A 141 6.55 38.27 -20.97
N ILE A 142 7.85 38.55 -20.99
CA ILE A 142 8.87 37.61 -20.49
C ILE A 142 8.66 37.32 -19.00
N MET A 143 8.38 38.35 -18.19
CA MET A 143 8.14 38.20 -16.76
C MET A 143 6.87 37.39 -16.46
N LEU A 144 5.83 37.50 -17.28
CA LEU A 144 4.61 36.70 -17.14
C LEU A 144 4.87 35.19 -17.25
N ILE A 145 5.79 34.79 -18.14
CA ILE A 145 6.10 33.38 -18.41
C ILE A 145 7.35 32.86 -17.68
N THR A 146 8.09 33.74 -16.99
CA THR A 146 9.36 33.41 -16.33
C THR A 146 9.29 33.75 -14.83
N PRO A 147 8.95 32.79 -13.96
CA PRO A 147 8.77 33.07 -12.54
C PRO A 147 10.09 33.47 -11.85
N PRO A 148 10.04 34.18 -10.71
CA PRO A 148 11.23 34.69 -10.01
C PRO A 148 11.82 33.66 -9.05
N ILE A 149 11.69 32.37 -9.38
CA ILE A 149 12.22 31.25 -8.59
C ILE A 149 12.92 30.26 -9.51
N GLU A 150 14.00 29.68 -9.00
CA GLU A 150 14.75 28.64 -9.67
C GLU A 150 13.82 27.44 -9.98
N THR A 151 13.89 26.92 -11.21
CA THR A 151 13.16 25.70 -11.59
C THR A 151 13.67 24.51 -10.78
N PHE A 152 12.90 23.40 -10.76
CA PHE A 152 13.35 22.17 -10.12
C PHE A 152 14.76 21.77 -10.56
N PHE A 153 15.04 21.80 -11.87
CA PHE A 153 16.32 21.36 -12.42
C PHE A 153 17.47 22.27 -11.98
N ALA A 154 17.26 23.59 -11.95
CA ALA A 154 18.24 24.55 -11.47
C ALA A 154 18.50 24.37 -9.97
N GLN A 155 17.45 24.30 -9.14
CA GLN A 155 17.60 24.11 -7.70
C GLN A 155 18.23 22.75 -7.36
N TYR A 156 17.84 21.68 -8.06
CA TYR A 156 18.44 20.35 -7.91
C TYR A 156 19.93 20.38 -8.26
N GLN A 157 20.33 21.11 -9.31
CA GLN A 157 21.73 21.29 -9.65
C GLN A 157 22.48 22.08 -8.58
N ILE A 158 21.96 23.23 -8.16
CA ILE A 158 22.53 24.07 -7.10
C ILE A 158 22.78 23.26 -5.83
N ASP A 159 21.75 22.57 -5.34
CA ASP A 159 21.82 21.83 -4.08
C ASP A 159 22.87 20.71 -4.15
N HIS A 160 22.96 19.97 -5.26
CA HIS A 160 23.95 18.88 -5.37
C HIS A 160 25.37 19.36 -5.64
N LEU A 161 25.57 20.47 -6.38
CA LEU A 161 26.89 21.09 -6.51
C LEU A 161 27.38 21.63 -5.17
N TYR A 162 26.48 22.22 -4.37
CA TYR A 162 26.80 22.67 -3.03
C TYR A 162 27.18 21.51 -2.10
N TYR A 163 26.51 20.36 -2.22
CA TYR A 163 26.94 19.16 -1.50
C TYR A 163 28.35 18.69 -1.89
N ILE A 164 28.72 18.76 -3.17
CA ILE A 164 30.08 18.44 -3.63
C ILE A 164 31.11 19.43 -3.09
N TYR A 165 30.75 20.72 -3.04
CA TYR A 165 31.59 21.75 -2.42
C TYR A 165 31.86 21.41 -0.94
N LEU A 166 30.81 21.07 -0.16
CA LEU A 166 30.95 20.68 1.24
C LEU A 166 31.82 19.42 1.44
N LEU A 167 31.71 18.44 0.53
CA LEU A 167 32.56 17.24 0.54
C LEU A 167 34.05 17.60 0.37
N LYS A 168 34.38 18.64 -0.41
CA LYS A 168 35.77 19.06 -0.65
C LYS A 168 36.35 19.87 0.49
N THR A 169 35.53 20.70 1.13
CA THR A 169 35.94 21.52 2.27
C THR A 169 35.99 20.75 3.59
N ASN A 170 35.65 19.45 3.59
CA ASN A 170 35.51 18.60 4.77
C ASN A 170 34.60 19.22 5.84
N ASP A 171 33.49 19.84 5.40
CA ASP A 171 32.58 20.52 6.29
C ASP A 171 31.80 19.52 7.16
N THR A 172 31.73 19.80 8.47
CA THR A 172 30.96 19.00 9.44
C THR A 172 29.46 18.93 9.12
N ASP A 173 28.93 19.88 8.35
CA ASP A 173 27.52 19.92 7.95
C ASP A 173 27.22 19.07 6.70
N THR A 174 28.22 18.48 6.05
CA THR A 174 28.07 17.63 4.86
C THR A 174 27.01 16.54 5.06
N GLN A 175 27.03 15.85 6.20
CA GLN A 175 26.06 14.79 6.49
C GLN A 175 24.64 15.34 6.72
N LYS A 176 24.51 16.49 7.38
CA LYS A 176 23.21 17.16 7.55
C LYS A 176 22.64 17.57 6.20
N PHE A 177 23.49 18.10 5.32
CA PHE A 177 23.09 18.52 3.99
C PHE A 177 22.72 17.33 3.09
N LYS A 178 23.44 16.21 3.19
CA LYS A 178 23.04 14.95 2.54
C LYS A 178 21.66 14.49 2.99
N ASN A 179 21.36 14.52 4.29
CA ASN A 179 20.03 14.17 4.80
C ASN A 179 18.93 15.12 4.26
N TYR A 180 19.25 16.40 4.09
CA TYR A 180 18.35 17.34 3.42
C TYR A 180 18.11 16.95 1.95
N LEU A 181 19.14 16.59 1.19
CA LEU A 181 18.98 16.12 -0.20
C LEU A 181 18.13 14.85 -0.25
N LEU A 182 18.42 13.87 0.62
CA LEU A 182 17.68 12.62 0.73
C LEU A 182 16.18 12.87 0.91
N LYS A 183 15.83 13.75 1.85
CA LYS A 183 14.43 14.11 2.14
C LYS A 183 13.77 14.92 1.01
N LYS A 184 14.50 15.86 0.41
CA LYS A 184 13.94 16.80 -0.57
C LYS A 184 13.75 16.20 -1.95
N TYR A 185 14.65 15.30 -2.35
CA TYR A 185 14.71 14.84 -3.73
C TYR A 185 14.68 13.34 -3.90
N HIS A 186 15.09 12.54 -2.91
CA HIS A 186 15.42 11.12 -3.13
C HIS A 186 14.54 10.17 -2.35
N ALA A 187 13.32 10.60 -2.02
CA ALA A 187 12.36 9.79 -1.26
C ALA A 187 13.00 9.17 -0.01
N ASN A 188 13.91 9.90 0.64
CA ASN A 188 14.68 9.46 1.80
C ASN A 188 15.34 8.06 1.65
N ASP A 189 15.77 7.69 0.43
CA ASP A 189 16.39 6.42 0.11
C ASP A 189 17.83 6.63 -0.41
N GLU A 190 18.78 5.97 0.25
CA GLU A 190 20.21 6.10 -0.02
C GLU A 190 20.60 5.53 -1.40
N LYS A 191 20.00 4.42 -1.84
CA LYS A 191 20.34 3.81 -3.13
C LYS A 191 19.84 4.65 -4.29
N ILE A 192 18.67 5.25 -4.15
CA ILE A 192 18.14 6.22 -5.13
C ILE A 192 19.06 7.43 -5.21
N PHE A 193 19.47 8.00 -4.05
CA PHE A 193 20.43 9.09 -4.01
C PHE A 193 21.75 8.74 -4.70
N VAL A 194 22.37 7.62 -4.34
CA VAL A 194 23.66 7.18 -4.92
C VAL A 194 23.53 7.01 -6.43
N SER A 195 22.46 6.37 -6.92
CA SER A 195 22.27 6.18 -8.36
C SER A 195 22.13 7.51 -9.10
N ARG A 196 21.21 8.38 -8.65
CA ARG A 196 20.99 9.71 -9.26
C ARG A 196 22.25 10.56 -9.20
N PHE A 197 22.99 10.51 -8.09
CA PHE A 197 24.24 11.22 -7.91
C PHE A 197 25.30 10.73 -8.90
N GLN A 198 25.48 9.40 -9.02
CA GLN A 198 26.45 8.81 -9.95
C GLN A 198 26.13 9.13 -11.41
N LYS A 199 24.86 9.08 -11.80
CA LYS A 199 24.44 9.35 -13.18
C LYS A 199 24.65 10.81 -13.57
N LYS A 200 24.35 11.77 -12.68
CA LYS A 200 24.32 13.19 -13.04
C LYS A 200 25.53 13.99 -12.58
N PHE A 201 26.13 13.64 -11.44
CA PHE A 201 27.09 14.50 -10.75
C PHE A 201 28.49 13.90 -10.55
N LYS A 202 28.71 12.65 -10.98
CA LYS A 202 30.02 11.99 -10.85
C LYS A 202 31.16 12.81 -11.45
N ASN A 203 30.94 13.43 -12.60
CA ASN A 203 31.95 14.24 -13.29
C ASN A 203 32.21 15.57 -12.55
N ASN A 204 31.25 16.10 -11.80
CA ASN A 204 31.44 17.33 -11.03
C ASN A 204 32.38 17.13 -9.81
N LEU A 205 32.64 15.88 -9.40
CA LEU A 205 33.60 15.59 -8.33
C LEU A 205 35.04 16.04 -8.66
N SER A 206 35.40 16.14 -9.94
CA SER A 206 36.72 16.61 -10.37
C SER A 206 36.84 18.14 -10.44
N MET A 207 35.73 18.88 -10.33
CA MET A 207 35.76 20.35 -10.36
C MET A 207 36.46 20.91 -9.11
N THR A 208 37.06 22.07 -9.26
CA THR A 208 37.61 22.89 -8.17
C THR A 208 36.49 23.59 -7.40
N GLU A 209 36.79 24.06 -6.19
CA GLU A 209 35.83 24.84 -5.38
C GLU A 209 35.35 26.10 -6.10
N GLY A 210 36.25 26.81 -6.78
CA GLY A 210 35.92 28.01 -7.56
C GLY A 210 34.97 27.72 -8.72
N GLU A 211 35.21 26.64 -9.47
CA GLU A 211 34.33 26.21 -10.56
C GLU A 211 32.93 25.83 -10.05
N LEU A 212 32.84 25.14 -8.90
CA LEU A 212 31.55 24.78 -8.31
C LEU A 212 30.73 26.01 -7.90
N LEU A 213 31.36 26.99 -7.26
CA LEU A 213 30.69 28.22 -6.83
C LEU A 213 30.23 29.08 -8.02
N GLU A 214 31.05 29.14 -9.06
CA GLU A 214 30.69 29.87 -10.29
C GLU A 214 29.52 29.19 -11.01
N ASP A 215 29.52 27.86 -11.14
CA ASP A 215 28.37 27.11 -11.69
C ASP A 215 27.10 27.34 -10.87
N ILE A 216 27.18 27.28 -9.53
CA ILE A 216 26.03 27.55 -8.65
C ILE A 216 25.46 28.95 -8.91
N LYS A 217 26.31 29.95 -9.12
CA LYS A 217 25.90 31.32 -9.40
C LYS A 217 25.18 31.44 -10.75
N HIS A 218 25.60 30.70 -11.78
CA HIS A 218 24.96 30.67 -13.09
C HIS A 218 23.51 30.17 -13.06
N TYR A 219 23.18 29.25 -12.13
CA TYR A 219 21.82 28.73 -11.99
C TYR A 219 20.89 29.62 -11.15
N ARG A 220 21.42 30.62 -10.43
CA ARG A 220 20.62 31.48 -9.55
C ARG A 220 19.97 32.62 -10.32
N ILE A 221 18.72 32.91 -9.98
CA ILE A 221 18.03 34.08 -10.50
C ILE A 221 18.56 35.32 -9.76
N PRO A 222 18.99 36.38 -10.49
CA PRO A 222 19.49 37.60 -9.86
C PRO A 222 18.44 38.28 -8.97
N GLU A 223 18.88 38.84 -7.85
CA GLU A 223 17.97 39.46 -6.87
C GLU A 223 17.17 40.64 -7.45
N TYR A 224 17.78 41.43 -8.35
CA TYR A 224 17.09 42.53 -9.02
C TYR A 224 15.87 42.04 -9.83
N TYR A 225 15.94 40.83 -10.41
CA TYR A 225 14.82 40.25 -11.16
C TYR A 225 13.69 39.86 -10.21
N LYS A 226 14.03 39.27 -9.05
CA LYS A 226 13.06 38.92 -8.01
C LYS A 226 12.32 40.15 -7.50
N THR A 227 13.04 41.25 -7.26
CA THR A 227 12.45 42.54 -6.89
C THR A 227 11.53 43.10 -7.98
N GLN A 228 11.97 43.13 -9.24
CA GLN A 228 11.14 43.60 -10.36
C GLN A 228 9.87 42.75 -10.51
N HIS A 229 10.00 41.43 -10.40
CA HIS A 229 8.86 40.51 -10.51
C HIS A 229 7.88 40.65 -9.34
N PHE A 230 8.35 40.97 -8.13
CA PHE A 230 7.46 41.27 -7.01
C PHE A 230 6.50 42.40 -7.38
N TYR A 231 7.02 43.54 -7.85
CA TYR A 231 6.20 44.68 -8.27
C TYR A 231 5.30 44.36 -9.46
N PHE A 232 5.78 43.58 -10.44
CA PHE A 232 4.97 43.13 -11.57
C PHE A 232 3.69 42.36 -11.17
N THR A 233 3.76 41.61 -10.07
CA THR A 233 2.63 40.83 -9.54
C THR A 233 1.88 41.51 -8.39
N LEU A 234 2.38 42.65 -7.89
CA LEU A 234 1.76 43.38 -6.80
C LEU A 234 0.40 43.91 -7.28
N GLU A 235 -0.65 43.73 -6.48
CA GLU A 235 -2.04 44.12 -6.83
C GLU A 235 -2.65 43.45 -8.08
N HIS A 236 -1.93 42.53 -8.74
CA HIS A 236 -2.40 41.79 -9.91
C HIS A 236 -2.55 40.30 -9.59
N PRO A 237 -3.69 39.88 -8.99
CA PRO A 237 -3.90 38.51 -8.54
C PRO A 237 -3.83 37.48 -9.68
N ASP A 238 -4.26 37.85 -10.89
CA ASP A 238 -4.20 36.95 -12.06
C ASP A 238 -2.75 36.69 -12.51
N ARG A 239 -1.92 37.73 -12.57
CA ARG A 239 -0.47 37.60 -12.87
C ARG A 239 0.23 36.75 -11.81
N LYS A 240 -0.13 36.97 -10.54
CA LYS A 240 0.37 36.17 -9.41
C LYS A 240 -0.03 34.70 -9.54
N ALA A 241 -1.29 34.43 -9.92
CA ALA A 241 -1.78 33.08 -10.10
C ALA A 241 -1.11 32.37 -11.28
N ILE A 242 -0.90 33.03 -12.43
CA ILE A 242 -0.12 32.47 -13.55
C ILE A 242 1.30 32.12 -13.12
N ARG A 243 1.99 33.05 -12.45
CA ARG A 243 3.32 32.79 -11.89
C ARG A 243 3.29 31.52 -11.04
N ASP A 244 2.34 31.43 -10.11
CA ASP A 244 2.26 30.29 -9.19
C ASP A 244 1.87 28.97 -9.89
N ILE A 245 1.11 29.00 -11.00
CA ILE A 245 0.84 27.83 -11.86
C ILE A 245 2.13 27.37 -12.56
N ILE A 246 2.93 28.30 -13.10
CA ILE A 246 4.20 27.98 -13.76
C ILE A 246 5.20 27.41 -12.75
N ILE A 247 5.25 27.97 -11.54
CA ILE A 247 6.04 27.43 -10.42
C ILE A 247 5.59 26.01 -10.11
N TYR A 248 4.28 25.76 -10.07
CA TYR A 248 3.77 24.42 -9.79
C TYR A 248 4.23 23.38 -10.83
N ASP A 249 4.09 23.67 -12.13
CA ASP A 249 4.52 22.79 -13.24
C ASP A 249 6.04 22.51 -13.22
N ASN A 250 6.84 23.54 -12.95
CA ASN A 250 8.30 23.47 -13.12
C ASN A 250 9.07 23.18 -11.83
N LEU A 251 8.43 23.28 -10.67
CA LEU A 251 9.04 23.04 -9.37
C LEU A 251 8.26 22.00 -8.58
N ASP A 252 7.00 22.28 -8.22
CA ASP A 252 6.25 21.46 -7.27
C ASP A 252 5.95 20.05 -7.81
N GLU A 253 5.41 19.92 -9.03
CA GLU A 253 5.12 18.61 -9.65
C GLU A 253 6.40 17.79 -9.86
N LYS A 254 7.51 18.45 -10.19
CA LYS A 254 8.82 17.79 -10.31
C LYS A 254 9.38 17.35 -8.95
N LEU A 255 9.16 18.12 -7.88
CA LEU A 255 9.50 17.70 -6.52
C LEU A 255 8.66 16.49 -6.10
N ILE A 256 7.35 16.51 -6.35
CA ILE A 256 6.42 15.39 -6.11
C ILE A 256 6.92 14.13 -6.82
N ALA A 257 7.23 14.23 -8.12
CA ALA A 257 7.77 13.14 -8.93
C ALA A 257 9.12 12.64 -8.40
N SER A 258 10.06 13.54 -8.05
CA SER A 258 11.37 13.17 -7.54
C SER A 258 11.32 12.42 -6.21
N ASN A 259 10.36 12.80 -5.34
CA ASN A 259 10.07 12.15 -4.07
C ASN A 259 9.16 10.93 -4.20
N LEU A 260 8.83 10.53 -5.44
CA LEU A 260 8.08 9.32 -5.73
C LEU A 260 6.73 9.28 -4.98
N ILE A 261 6.07 10.44 -4.85
CA ILE A 261 4.71 10.49 -4.31
C ILE A 261 3.77 9.80 -5.31
N GLY A 262 2.90 8.91 -4.83
CA GLY A 262 2.04 8.09 -5.68
C GLY A 262 2.70 6.83 -6.26
N ILE A 263 3.96 6.54 -5.92
CA ILE A 263 4.66 5.33 -6.39
C ILE A 263 3.94 4.03 -5.99
N SER A 264 3.24 4.04 -4.85
CA SER A 264 2.43 2.91 -4.39
C SER A 264 1.34 2.53 -5.40
N GLY A 265 0.67 3.50 -6.04
CA GLY A 265 -0.32 3.24 -7.10
C GLY A 265 0.29 2.56 -8.31
N PHE A 266 1.44 3.06 -8.76
CA PHE A 266 2.20 2.45 -9.86
C PHE A 266 2.63 1.01 -9.55
N LEU A 267 3.21 0.78 -8.38
CA LEU A 267 3.65 -0.55 -7.95
C LEU A 267 2.47 -1.51 -7.77
N PHE A 268 1.35 -1.01 -7.26
CA PHE A 268 0.12 -1.78 -7.06
C PHE A 268 -0.44 -2.28 -8.40
N ARG A 269 -0.62 -1.38 -9.37
CA ARG A 269 -1.07 -1.74 -10.72
C ARG A 269 -0.10 -2.71 -11.40
N ARG A 270 1.21 -2.52 -11.25
CA ARG A 270 2.21 -3.48 -11.77
C ARG A 270 2.06 -4.86 -11.16
N LYS A 271 1.81 -4.94 -9.85
CA LYS A 271 1.66 -6.22 -9.16
C LYS A 271 0.37 -6.94 -9.55
N ILE A 272 -0.72 -6.20 -9.77
CA ILE A 272 -1.97 -6.76 -10.33
C ILE A 272 -1.72 -7.38 -11.71
N LEU A 273 -1.06 -6.65 -12.62
CA LEU A 273 -0.74 -7.17 -13.94
C LEU A 273 0.20 -8.37 -13.88
N GLU A 274 1.14 -8.39 -12.93
CA GLU A 274 1.98 -9.55 -12.66
C GLU A 274 1.16 -10.76 -12.23
N TYR A 275 0.18 -10.60 -11.33
CA TYR A 275 -0.72 -11.69 -10.95
C TYR A 275 -1.50 -12.24 -12.14
N LEU A 276 -2.12 -11.37 -12.93
CA LEU A 276 -2.93 -11.77 -14.08
C LEU A 276 -2.09 -12.42 -15.20
N ASN A 277 -0.84 -11.97 -15.36
CA ASN A 277 0.09 -12.56 -16.30
C ASN A 277 0.57 -13.94 -15.84
N ASN A 278 0.91 -14.07 -14.55
CA ASN A 278 1.39 -15.32 -13.97
C ASN A 278 0.29 -16.37 -13.81
N SER A 279 -0.97 -15.96 -13.65
CA SER A 279 -2.13 -16.85 -13.71
C SER A 279 -2.47 -17.30 -15.13
N GLY A 280 -1.94 -16.62 -16.15
CA GLY A 280 -2.23 -16.89 -17.56
C GLY A 280 -3.56 -16.30 -18.05
N ILE A 281 -4.27 -15.54 -17.21
CA ILE A 281 -5.57 -14.92 -17.53
C ILE A 281 -5.39 -13.74 -18.50
N LEU A 282 -4.43 -12.86 -18.23
CA LEU A 282 -4.16 -11.68 -19.04
C LEU A 282 -2.65 -11.49 -19.22
N LYS A 283 -2.14 -11.88 -20.39
CA LYS A 283 -0.72 -11.72 -20.71
C LYS A 283 -0.38 -10.25 -20.86
N ASN A 284 0.62 -9.78 -20.13
CA ASN A 284 1.06 -8.38 -20.13
C ASN A 284 2.54 -8.29 -20.51
N ASN A 285 2.87 -7.35 -21.40
CA ASN A 285 4.24 -7.12 -21.87
C ASN A 285 5.04 -6.18 -20.95
N GLY A 286 4.53 -5.89 -19.74
CA GLY A 286 5.18 -5.06 -18.74
C GLY A 286 4.81 -3.57 -18.79
N TYR A 287 3.76 -3.19 -19.54
CA TYR A 287 3.24 -1.83 -19.59
C TYR A 287 1.96 -1.69 -18.74
N ILE A 288 1.87 -0.63 -17.94
CA ILE A 288 0.77 -0.44 -16.98
C ILE A 288 -0.56 0.01 -17.62
N TYR A 289 -0.51 0.65 -18.79
CA TYR A 289 -1.67 1.10 -19.57
C TYR A 289 -1.88 0.27 -20.84
N GLU A 290 -1.40 -0.99 -20.86
CA GLU A 290 -1.62 -1.88 -22.02
C GLU A 290 -3.10 -2.22 -22.21
N PHE A 291 -3.84 -2.31 -21.11
CA PHE A 291 -5.25 -2.67 -21.09
C PHE A 291 -6.08 -1.55 -20.46
N ASN A 292 -7.34 -1.44 -20.88
CA ASN A 292 -8.29 -0.57 -20.20
C ASN A 292 -8.64 -1.11 -18.80
N ASN A 293 -9.22 -0.26 -17.96
CA ASN A 293 -9.55 -0.64 -16.58
C ASN A 293 -10.59 -1.77 -16.55
N ASP A 294 -11.58 -1.77 -17.45
CA ASP A 294 -12.64 -2.79 -17.51
C ASP A 294 -12.12 -4.20 -17.80
N ILE A 295 -11.12 -4.35 -18.69
CA ILE A 295 -10.48 -5.64 -18.98
C ILE A 295 -9.73 -6.13 -17.74
N ILE A 296 -9.01 -5.24 -17.05
CA ILE A 296 -8.24 -5.60 -15.85
C ILE A 296 -9.20 -6.05 -14.74
N ILE A 297 -10.28 -5.32 -14.49
CA ILE A 297 -11.30 -5.67 -13.49
C ILE A 297 -11.96 -7.00 -13.86
N SER A 298 -12.39 -7.18 -15.11
CA SER A 298 -12.99 -8.45 -15.56
C SER A 298 -12.03 -9.63 -15.41
N SER A 299 -10.73 -9.41 -15.65
CA SER A 299 -9.70 -10.44 -15.47
C SER A 299 -9.45 -10.78 -14.00
N LEU A 300 -9.52 -9.80 -13.10
CA LEU A 300 -9.48 -10.02 -11.65
C LEU A 300 -10.70 -10.79 -11.16
N GLU A 301 -11.89 -10.53 -11.72
CA GLU A 301 -13.10 -11.28 -11.43
C GLU A 301 -12.98 -12.76 -11.86
N ILE A 302 -12.39 -13.02 -13.04
CA ILE A 302 -12.07 -14.40 -13.46
C ILE A 302 -11.10 -15.06 -12.47
N LEU A 303 -10.06 -14.35 -12.04
CA LEU A 303 -9.12 -14.87 -11.04
C LEU A 303 -9.83 -15.18 -9.71
N LYS A 304 -10.79 -14.35 -9.30
CA LYS A 304 -11.60 -14.57 -8.11
C LYS A 304 -12.41 -15.85 -8.19
N GLU A 305 -13.07 -16.10 -9.31
CA GLU A 305 -13.82 -17.33 -9.56
C GLU A 305 -12.91 -18.58 -9.53
N GLU A 306 -11.67 -18.48 -10.05
CA GLU A 306 -10.70 -19.56 -9.89
C GLU A 306 -10.34 -19.79 -8.41
N ARG A 307 -10.17 -18.73 -7.62
CA ARG A 307 -9.84 -18.81 -6.19
C ARG A 307 -10.96 -19.39 -5.34
N ILE A 308 -12.23 -19.24 -5.73
CA ILE A 308 -13.36 -19.91 -5.08
C ILE A 308 -13.22 -21.45 -5.13
N ASN A 309 -12.56 -21.96 -6.17
CA ASN A 309 -12.38 -23.40 -6.41
C ASN A 309 -11.04 -23.93 -5.91
N ASN A 310 -9.98 -23.13 -5.95
CA ASN A 310 -8.65 -23.54 -5.52
C ASN A 310 -7.85 -22.36 -4.97
N MET A 311 -7.30 -22.49 -3.76
CA MET A 311 -6.34 -21.53 -3.22
C MET A 311 -5.38 -22.24 -2.28
N ASP A 312 -4.17 -21.69 -2.12
CA ASP A 312 -3.22 -22.17 -1.13
C ASP A 312 -2.30 -21.03 -0.69
N LYS A 313 -2.40 -20.66 0.59
CA LYS A 313 -1.50 -19.70 1.22
C LYS A 313 -0.15 -20.32 1.44
N ASP A 314 0.93 -19.57 1.22
CA ASP A 314 2.30 -20.08 1.33
C ASP A 314 2.78 -20.16 2.79
N VAL A 315 2.01 -20.87 3.62
CA VAL A 315 2.40 -21.18 4.99
C VAL A 315 3.52 -22.21 4.95
N ARG A 316 4.67 -21.83 5.49
CA ARG A 316 5.82 -22.73 5.62
C ARG A 316 5.54 -23.84 6.64
N PRO A 317 5.61 -25.13 6.25
CA PRO A 317 5.42 -26.23 7.19
C PRO A 317 6.52 -26.27 8.26
N TYR A 318 6.12 -26.50 9.51
CA TYR A 318 7.02 -26.68 10.65
C TYR A 318 6.70 -27.99 11.38
N LYS A 319 7.71 -28.85 11.54
CA LYS A 319 7.55 -30.14 12.21
C LYS A 319 7.76 -30.01 13.72
N GLN A 320 6.77 -30.41 14.50
CA GLN A 320 6.78 -30.40 15.97
C GLN A 320 7.87 -31.31 16.56
N ARG A 321 8.26 -31.02 17.80
CA ARG A 321 9.19 -31.81 18.62
C ARG A 321 8.57 -32.12 19.99
N GLY A 322 7.91 -33.27 20.08
CA GLY A 322 7.12 -33.69 21.25
C GLY A 322 5.64 -33.40 21.06
N ASP A 323 4.88 -33.32 22.14
CA ASP A 323 3.42 -33.14 22.13
C ASP A 323 3.02 -31.66 22.05
N THR A 324 3.51 -31.00 21.00
CA THR A 324 3.49 -29.54 20.81
C THR A 324 2.74 -29.12 19.54
N CYS A 325 1.86 -29.98 19.01
CA CYS A 325 1.13 -29.77 17.76
C CYS A 325 0.45 -28.40 17.66
N ALA A 326 -0.24 -27.97 18.71
CA ALA A 326 -0.93 -26.68 18.78
C ALA A 326 0.07 -25.50 18.72
N ILE A 327 1.18 -25.56 19.47
CA ILE A 327 2.23 -24.53 19.43
C ILE A 327 2.88 -24.46 18.05
N ALA A 328 3.17 -25.60 17.44
CA ALA A 328 3.72 -25.66 16.08
C ALA A 328 2.76 -25.01 15.06
N CYS A 329 1.45 -25.30 15.16
CA CYS A 329 0.42 -24.64 14.34
C CYS A 329 0.42 -23.13 14.52
N MET A 330 0.41 -22.65 15.76
CA MET A 330 0.46 -21.23 16.07
C MET A 330 1.71 -20.56 15.49
N MET A 331 2.88 -21.19 15.61
CA MET A 331 4.12 -20.65 15.06
C MET A 331 4.12 -20.55 13.54
N MET A 332 3.51 -21.52 12.83
CA MET A 332 3.32 -21.44 11.38
C MET A 332 2.46 -20.23 10.99
N VAL A 333 1.38 -19.97 11.72
CA VAL A 333 0.51 -18.79 11.52
C VAL A 333 1.25 -17.48 11.82
N LEU A 334 2.02 -17.44 12.91
CA LEU A 334 2.81 -16.25 13.29
C LEU A 334 3.94 -15.96 12.28
N GLU A 335 4.59 -16.98 11.71
CA GLU A 335 5.60 -16.81 10.65
C GLU A 335 4.94 -16.27 9.37
N TYR A 336 3.79 -16.84 8.96
CA TYR A 336 3.05 -16.39 7.77
C TYR A 336 2.67 -14.91 7.85
N TYR A 337 2.12 -14.46 8.97
CA TYR A 337 1.77 -13.05 9.19
C TYR A 337 2.95 -12.16 9.61
N LYS A 338 4.19 -12.66 9.51
CA LYS A 338 5.44 -11.93 9.81
C LYS A 338 5.49 -11.36 11.24
N VAL A 339 4.75 -11.95 12.17
CA VAL A 339 4.82 -11.65 13.61
C VAL A 339 6.13 -12.18 14.20
N ILE A 340 6.57 -13.34 13.71
CA ILE A 340 7.91 -13.88 13.97
C ILE A 340 8.65 -14.05 12.64
N PRO A 341 9.99 -13.93 12.62
CA PRO A 341 10.75 -14.09 11.38
C PRO A 341 10.79 -15.54 10.88
N LYS A 342 10.78 -16.53 11.81
CA LYS A 342 10.85 -17.95 11.48
C LYS A 342 10.48 -18.85 12.66
N ALA A 343 9.64 -19.86 12.43
CA ALA A 343 9.37 -20.92 13.38
C ALA A 343 10.63 -21.75 13.69
N ASN A 344 10.92 -21.96 14.97
CA ASN A 344 12.10 -22.67 15.44
C ASN A 344 11.87 -23.39 16.78
N TRP A 345 12.71 -24.39 17.08
CA TRP A 345 12.55 -25.23 18.26
C TRP A 345 12.71 -24.49 19.59
N TYR A 346 13.54 -23.44 19.66
CA TYR A 346 13.74 -22.71 20.91
C TYR A 346 12.45 -22.00 21.32
N ASP A 347 11.78 -21.36 20.36
CA ASP A 347 10.49 -20.72 20.58
C ASP A 347 9.38 -21.74 20.86
N GLU A 348 9.34 -22.86 20.14
CA GLU A 348 8.40 -23.95 20.39
C GLU A 348 8.47 -24.44 21.85
N ARG A 349 9.68 -24.78 22.32
CA ARG A 349 9.90 -25.25 23.69
C ARG A 349 9.55 -24.17 24.72
N ARG A 350 9.88 -22.91 24.43
CA ARG A 350 9.60 -21.77 25.32
C ARG A 350 8.10 -21.53 25.43
N LEU A 351 7.38 -21.52 24.32
CA LEU A 351 5.94 -21.29 24.27
C LEU A 351 5.18 -22.45 24.91
N TYR A 352 5.58 -23.70 24.66
CA TYR A 352 4.98 -24.87 25.32
C TYR A 352 5.14 -24.82 26.85
N ARG A 353 6.30 -24.39 27.35
CA ARG A 353 6.50 -24.20 28.81
C ARG A 353 5.62 -23.13 29.43
N LEU A 354 5.24 -22.12 28.65
CA LEU A 354 4.44 -20.99 29.14
C LEU A 354 2.94 -21.27 29.04
N TYR A 355 2.52 -21.96 27.98
CA TYR A 355 1.11 -22.09 27.61
C TYR A 355 0.59 -23.52 27.63
N GLY A 356 1.48 -24.53 27.70
CA GLY A 356 1.09 -25.94 27.79
C GLY A 356 0.18 -26.19 28.99
N SER A 357 -0.78 -27.09 28.81
CA SER A 357 -1.74 -27.39 29.87
C SER A 357 -1.05 -28.07 31.04
N LYS A 358 -1.54 -27.80 32.25
CA LYS A 358 -1.10 -28.48 33.47
C LYS A 358 -1.82 -29.81 33.71
N TYR A 359 -2.94 -30.04 33.03
CA TYR A 359 -3.88 -31.12 33.33
C TYR A 359 -4.07 -32.09 32.15
N MET A 360 -3.67 -31.70 30.95
CA MET A 360 -3.72 -32.54 29.75
C MET A 360 -2.44 -32.37 28.93
N ASP A 361 -2.09 -33.37 28.14
CA ASP A 361 -0.99 -33.24 27.19
C ASP A 361 -1.36 -32.22 26.09
N GLY A 362 -0.39 -31.38 25.72
CA GLY A 362 -0.58 -30.36 24.69
C GLY A 362 -0.86 -28.97 25.24
N THR A 363 -1.56 -28.14 24.46
CA THR A 363 -1.78 -26.71 24.75
C THR A 363 -3.22 -26.35 24.42
N PRO A 364 -3.97 -25.70 25.32
CA PRO A 364 -5.35 -25.34 25.07
C PRO A 364 -5.44 -24.28 23.97
N PHE A 365 -6.38 -24.45 23.04
CA PHE A 365 -6.59 -23.50 21.93
C PHE A 365 -6.93 -22.09 22.42
N SER A 366 -7.54 -21.93 23.60
CA SER A 366 -7.75 -20.61 24.20
C SER A 366 -6.45 -19.89 24.53
N ALA A 367 -5.38 -20.60 24.91
CA ALA A 367 -4.06 -19.99 25.15
C ALA A 367 -3.40 -19.54 23.84
N LEU A 368 -3.56 -20.32 22.76
CA LEU A 368 -3.15 -19.92 21.41
C LEU A 368 -3.87 -18.63 20.99
N ALA A 369 -5.21 -18.60 21.16
CA ALA A 369 -6.02 -17.46 20.78
C ALA A 369 -5.60 -16.19 21.55
N PHE A 370 -5.38 -16.32 22.86
CA PHE A 370 -4.81 -15.25 23.68
C PHE A 370 -3.47 -14.77 23.13
N TYR A 371 -2.54 -15.68 22.84
CA TYR A 371 -1.21 -15.30 22.35
C TYR A 371 -1.29 -14.57 21.00
N MET A 372 -2.07 -15.08 20.05
CA MET A 372 -2.21 -14.46 18.73
C MET A 372 -2.86 -13.07 18.81
N SER A 373 -3.95 -12.92 19.57
CA SER A 373 -4.58 -11.61 19.79
C SER A 373 -3.67 -10.62 20.51
N LYS A 374 -2.93 -11.07 21.53
CA LYS A 374 -1.94 -10.23 22.22
C LYS A 374 -0.84 -9.71 21.28
N ASN A 375 -0.53 -10.45 20.21
CA ASN A 375 0.46 -10.07 19.20
C ASN A 375 -0.17 -9.40 17.97
N GLY A 376 -1.40 -8.89 18.08
CA GLY A 376 -2.02 -8.03 17.07
C GLY A 376 -2.74 -8.76 15.95
N LEU A 377 -2.92 -10.09 16.02
CA LEU A 377 -3.70 -10.83 15.04
C LEU A 377 -5.18 -10.84 15.39
N GLN A 378 -6.04 -10.64 14.39
CA GLN A 378 -7.47 -10.80 14.57
C GLN A 378 -7.77 -12.30 14.72
N THR A 379 -8.30 -12.67 15.88
CA THR A 379 -8.49 -14.08 16.23
C THR A 379 -9.93 -14.34 16.60
N THR A 380 -10.51 -15.41 16.05
CA THR A 380 -11.81 -15.94 16.45
C THR A 380 -11.64 -17.39 16.87
N ILE A 381 -12.16 -17.76 18.03
CA ILE A 381 -12.21 -19.15 18.48
C ILE A 381 -13.65 -19.63 18.45
N CYS A 382 -13.87 -20.80 17.82
CA CYS A 382 -15.20 -21.34 17.57
C CYS A 382 -15.35 -22.72 18.20
N HIS A 383 -16.52 -22.97 18.78
CA HIS A 383 -16.90 -24.24 19.40
C HIS A 383 -18.27 -24.70 18.90
N GLU A 384 -18.40 -26.01 18.70
CA GLU A 384 -19.68 -26.62 18.33
C GLU A 384 -20.68 -26.61 19.48
N SER A 385 -20.21 -26.87 20.70
CA SER A 385 -21.07 -26.86 21.88
C SER A 385 -21.27 -25.44 22.42
N GLN A 386 -22.46 -25.18 22.97
CA GLN A 386 -22.72 -23.97 23.77
C GLN A 386 -21.84 -23.93 25.04
N GLU A 387 -21.52 -25.10 25.60
CA GLU A 387 -20.74 -25.26 26.83
C GLU A 387 -19.25 -25.57 26.55
N LEU A 388 -18.73 -25.17 25.39
CA LEU A 388 -17.36 -25.39 24.90
C LEU A 388 -17.08 -26.87 24.53
N PHE A 389 -17.01 -27.76 25.53
CA PHE A 389 -16.69 -29.18 25.35
C PHE A 389 -17.60 -30.06 26.21
N ARG A 390 -17.78 -31.32 25.80
CA ARG A 390 -18.53 -32.34 26.55
C ARG A 390 -17.64 -33.55 26.81
N ASN A 391 -17.82 -34.23 27.93
CA ASN A 391 -17.08 -35.46 28.24
C ASN A 391 -18.05 -36.60 28.59
N ASP A 392 -19.14 -36.68 27.83
CA ASP A 392 -20.27 -37.59 28.09
C ASP A 392 -19.86 -39.06 27.95
N GLN A 393 -18.87 -39.34 27.12
CA GLN A 393 -18.30 -40.67 26.91
C GLN A 393 -17.26 -41.06 27.98
N GLY A 394 -16.85 -40.13 28.84
CA GLY A 394 -15.87 -40.39 29.90
C GLY A 394 -14.47 -40.76 29.40
N VAL A 395 -14.10 -40.27 28.21
CA VAL A 395 -12.78 -40.52 27.59
C VAL A 395 -11.66 -39.88 28.41
N ILE A 396 -11.94 -38.73 29.01
CA ILE A 396 -11.05 -38.03 29.93
C ILE A 396 -11.53 -38.27 31.37
N ASN A 397 -10.61 -38.39 32.32
CA ASN A 397 -10.96 -38.41 33.74
C ASN A 397 -11.76 -37.16 34.12
N GLN A 398 -12.83 -37.30 34.91
CA GLN A 398 -13.72 -36.17 35.22
C GLN A 398 -13.05 -35.05 36.02
N GLU A 399 -12.09 -35.36 36.90
CA GLU A 399 -11.33 -34.34 37.64
C GLU A 399 -10.37 -33.60 36.69
N ASP A 400 -9.61 -34.33 35.88
CA ASP A 400 -8.69 -33.74 34.90
C ASP A 400 -9.46 -32.88 33.87
N PHE A 401 -10.60 -33.36 33.38
CA PHE A 401 -11.47 -32.62 32.47
C PHE A 401 -11.97 -31.32 33.11
N LYS A 402 -12.39 -31.37 34.38
CA LYS A 402 -12.84 -30.17 35.11
C LYS A 402 -11.71 -29.15 35.26
N PHE A 403 -10.52 -29.58 35.68
CA PHE A 403 -9.38 -28.68 35.84
C PHE A 403 -8.89 -28.12 34.50
N ALA A 404 -8.85 -28.94 33.45
CA ALA A 404 -8.52 -28.50 32.09
C ALA A 404 -9.56 -27.51 31.56
N MET A 405 -10.84 -27.72 31.84
CA MET A 405 -11.91 -26.80 31.46
C MET A 405 -11.79 -25.44 32.19
N ASP A 406 -11.44 -25.44 33.48
CA ASP A 406 -11.21 -24.22 34.25
C ASP A 406 -10.01 -23.44 33.70
N GLU A 407 -8.89 -24.12 33.42
CA GLU A 407 -7.72 -23.54 32.75
C GLU A 407 -8.08 -22.98 31.36
N TYR A 408 -8.86 -23.73 30.57
CA TYR A 408 -9.30 -23.31 29.25
C TYR A 408 -10.11 -22.01 29.31
N LYS A 409 -11.08 -21.93 30.25
CA LYS A 409 -11.93 -20.74 30.47
C LYS A 409 -11.13 -19.54 30.95
N GLU A 410 -10.11 -19.75 31.79
CA GLU A 410 -9.21 -18.68 32.23
C GLU A 410 -8.49 -18.04 31.02
N TYR A 411 -7.86 -18.86 30.18
CA TYR A 411 -7.23 -18.36 28.96
C TYR A 411 -8.22 -17.75 27.98
N LEU A 412 -9.44 -18.29 27.90
CA LEU A 412 -10.49 -17.75 27.04
C LEU A 412 -10.86 -16.32 27.45
N LYS A 413 -10.95 -16.06 28.77
CA LYS A 413 -11.14 -14.71 29.31
C LYS A 413 -9.97 -13.79 28.99
N TYR A 414 -8.73 -14.27 29.08
CA TYR A 414 -7.56 -13.48 28.66
C TYR A 414 -7.60 -13.15 27.17
N ALA A 415 -8.00 -14.10 26.32
CA ALA A 415 -8.16 -13.92 24.89
C ALA A 415 -9.22 -12.87 24.57
N GLU A 416 -10.41 -12.97 25.18
CA GLU A 416 -11.51 -12.01 25.03
C GLU A 416 -11.08 -10.60 25.43
N ASN A 417 -10.39 -10.45 26.56
CA ASN A 417 -9.85 -9.16 27.02
C ASN A 417 -8.82 -8.56 26.04
N ASN A 418 -8.23 -9.35 25.15
CA ASN A 418 -7.32 -8.91 24.09
C ASN A 418 -8.01 -8.83 22.72
N GLY A 419 -9.34 -8.90 22.66
CA GLY A 419 -10.13 -8.72 21.45
C GLY A 419 -10.37 -9.99 20.64
N THR A 420 -10.06 -11.19 21.17
CA THR A 420 -10.48 -12.45 20.53
C THR A 420 -12.00 -12.53 20.52
N LYS A 421 -12.60 -12.85 19.37
CA LYS A 421 -14.03 -13.16 19.27
C LYS A 421 -14.28 -14.62 19.64
N ILE A 422 -15.21 -14.88 20.56
CA ILE A 422 -15.60 -16.23 20.97
C ILE A 422 -16.96 -16.56 20.36
N VAL A 423 -17.09 -17.72 19.73
CA VAL A 423 -18.33 -18.18 19.09
C VAL A 423 -18.64 -19.61 19.53
N ASN A 424 -19.68 -19.78 20.34
CA ASN A 424 -20.11 -21.08 20.84
C ASN A 424 -21.42 -21.50 20.16
N GLY A 425 -21.67 -22.82 20.08
CA GLY A 425 -22.91 -23.35 19.50
C GLY A 425 -22.99 -23.26 17.97
N MET A 426 -21.86 -23.22 17.28
CA MET A 426 -21.79 -23.13 15.82
C MET A 426 -21.66 -24.54 15.22
N ASP A 427 -22.45 -24.87 14.20
CA ASP A 427 -22.21 -26.10 13.44
C ASP A 427 -20.88 -25.98 12.67
N ILE A 428 -19.90 -26.82 13.02
CA ILE A 428 -18.57 -26.79 12.41
C ILE A 428 -18.54 -27.85 11.30
N THR A 429 -18.67 -27.37 10.06
CA THR A 429 -18.66 -28.16 8.83
C THR A 429 -17.47 -27.81 7.95
N VAL A 430 -17.18 -28.65 6.95
CA VAL A 430 -16.16 -28.35 5.93
C VAL A 430 -16.45 -27.03 5.19
N ASP A 431 -17.72 -26.70 4.95
CA ASP A 431 -18.12 -25.46 4.29
C ASP A 431 -17.79 -24.23 5.13
N VAL A 432 -17.99 -24.30 6.46
CA VAL A 432 -17.60 -23.22 7.37
C VAL A 432 -16.09 -23.00 7.34
N LEU A 433 -15.30 -24.08 7.37
CA LEU A 433 -13.83 -23.99 7.30
C LEU A 433 -13.36 -23.40 5.97
N LYS A 434 -13.97 -23.82 4.86
CA LYS A 434 -13.70 -23.27 3.52
C LYS A 434 -14.06 -21.78 3.45
N GLN A 435 -15.20 -21.38 3.99
CA GLN A 435 -15.63 -19.98 4.03
C GLN A 435 -14.65 -19.11 4.83
N LYS A 436 -14.06 -19.61 5.93
CA LYS A 436 -13.02 -18.87 6.65
C LYS A 436 -11.78 -18.62 5.80
N LEU A 437 -11.31 -19.63 5.07
CA LEU A 437 -10.19 -19.47 4.14
C LEU A 437 -10.52 -18.47 3.01
N GLN A 438 -11.75 -18.52 2.48
CA GLN A 438 -12.23 -17.58 1.46
C GLN A 438 -12.27 -16.13 1.94
N ASN A 439 -12.59 -15.92 3.22
CA ASN A 439 -12.55 -14.62 3.88
C ASN A 439 -11.12 -14.12 4.18
N GLY A 440 -10.09 -14.89 3.79
CA GLY A 440 -8.70 -14.52 3.98
C GLY A 440 -8.12 -14.93 5.32
N ASP A 441 -8.78 -15.81 6.08
CA ASP A 441 -8.25 -16.33 7.36
C ASP A 441 -7.31 -17.53 7.11
N LEU A 442 -6.49 -17.86 8.10
CA LEU A 442 -5.93 -19.20 8.30
C LEU A 442 -6.73 -19.91 9.40
N VAL A 443 -6.85 -21.24 9.30
CA VAL A 443 -7.60 -22.02 10.29
C VAL A 443 -6.70 -23.00 11.00
N ILE A 444 -6.60 -22.90 12.31
CA ILE A 444 -6.02 -23.96 13.16
C ILE A 444 -7.18 -24.86 13.60
N LEU A 445 -7.21 -26.09 13.09
CA LEU A 445 -8.27 -27.05 13.34
C LEU A 445 -7.81 -28.07 14.39
N ALA A 446 -8.65 -28.29 15.41
CA ALA A 446 -8.46 -29.40 16.33
C ALA A 446 -9.11 -30.66 15.80
N GLY A 447 -8.51 -31.79 16.09
CA GLY A 447 -9.03 -33.09 15.72
C GLY A 447 -8.44 -34.22 16.53
N GLU A 448 -8.68 -35.45 16.09
CA GLU A 448 -8.26 -36.66 16.78
C GLU A 448 -7.58 -37.63 15.78
N VAL A 449 -6.43 -38.17 16.17
CA VAL A 449 -5.66 -39.15 15.40
C VAL A 449 -5.30 -40.30 16.32
N SER A 450 -5.77 -41.51 16.02
CA SER A 450 -5.51 -42.70 16.84
C SER A 450 -5.80 -42.47 18.33
N ASP A 451 -7.00 -41.96 18.63
CA ASP A 451 -7.50 -41.67 19.98
C ASP A 451 -6.69 -40.62 20.77
N THR A 452 -5.89 -39.80 20.07
CA THR A 452 -5.11 -38.70 20.64
C THR A 452 -5.48 -37.38 19.99
N TYR A 453 -5.71 -36.34 20.78
CA TYR A 453 -5.98 -35.00 20.23
C TYR A 453 -4.78 -34.43 19.48
N HIS A 454 -5.05 -33.83 18.33
CA HIS A 454 -4.05 -33.26 17.45
C HIS A 454 -4.53 -31.93 16.85
N ALA A 455 -3.59 -31.15 16.31
CA ALA A 455 -3.88 -29.88 15.67
C ALA A 455 -3.18 -29.80 14.31
N ILE A 456 -3.89 -29.25 13.32
CA ILE A 456 -3.36 -28.97 11.98
C ILE A 456 -3.72 -27.55 11.55
N VAL A 457 -2.98 -26.99 10.59
CA VAL A 457 -3.32 -25.71 9.96
C VAL A 457 -3.89 -25.97 8.58
N LEU A 458 -5.11 -25.49 8.31
CA LEU A 458 -5.66 -25.42 6.96
C LEU A 458 -5.13 -24.14 6.29
N THR A 459 -4.51 -24.30 5.13
CA THR A 459 -3.85 -23.21 4.39
C THR A 459 -4.57 -22.84 3.10
N GLY A 460 -5.49 -23.70 2.67
CA GLY A 460 -6.17 -23.57 1.39
C GLY A 460 -7.02 -24.80 1.09
N TYR A 461 -7.54 -24.88 -0.13
CA TYR A 461 -8.40 -25.96 -0.59
C TYR A 461 -8.30 -26.13 -2.10
N CYS A 462 -8.77 -27.28 -2.58
CA CYS A 462 -9.06 -27.54 -3.99
C CYS A 462 -10.45 -28.20 -4.10
N GLN A 463 -10.81 -28.68 -5.30
CA GLN A 463 -12.13 -29.29 -5.54
C GLN A 463 -12.42 -30.50 -4.66
N ASP A 464 -11.38 -31.25 -4.27
CA ASP A 464 -11.53 -32.54 -3.58
C ASP A 464 -11.17 -32.51 -2.08
N GLY A 465 -10.71 -31.37 -1.55
CA GLY A 465 -10.28 -31.29 -0.17
C GLY A 465 -9.47 -30.07 0.23
N PHE A 466 -8.85 -30.14 1.42
CA PHE A 466 -8.04 -29.08 2.00
C PHE A 466 -6.54 -29.28 1.77
N LYS A 467 -5.82 -28.17 1.67
CA LYS A 467 -4.36 -28.11 1.82
C LYS A 467 -4.04 -27.86 3.29
N VAL A 468 -3.20 -28.72 3.88
CA VAL A 468 -2.94 -28.72 5.31
C VAL A 468 -1.46 -28.77 5.65
N CYS A 469 -1.05 -27.99 6.63
CA CYS A 469 0.22 -28.15 7.32
C CYS A 469 -0.03 -28.93 8.61
N ASP A 470 0.25 -30.22 8.56
CA ASP A 470 0.24 -31.09 9.73
C ASP A 470 1.64 -31.07 10.40
N PRO A 471 1.75 -30.63 11.67
CA PRO A 471 3.03 -30.54 12.37
C PRO A 471 3.78 -31.87 12.55
N LEU A 472 3.18 -33.03 12.24
CA LEU A 472 3.89 -34.32 12.20
C LEU A 472 4.83 -34.43 10.99
N TYR A 473 4.59 -33.63 9.95
CA TYR A 473 5.27 -33.69 8.66
C TYR A 473 6.03 -32.39 8.36
N LYS A 474 7.02 -32.49 7.46
CA LYS A 474 7.80 -31.32 6.99
C LYS A 474 7.27 -30.72 5.69
N THR A 475 6.19 -31.27 5.16
CA THR A 475 5.63 -30.95 3.85
C THR A 475 4.14 -30.75 3.98
N LYS A 476 3.59 -29.80 3.21
CA LYS A 476 2.15 -29.58 3.11
C LYS A 476 1.48 -30.82 2.50
N GLN A 477 0.32 -31.19 3.02
CA GLN A 477 -0.46 -32.35 2.59
C GLN A 477 -1.77 -31.91 1.93
N SER A 478 -2.37 -32.82 1.17
CA SER A 478 -3.76 -32.69 0.74
C SER A 478 -4.59 -33.71 1.50
N ARG A 479 -5.70 -33.28 2.07
CA ARG A 479 -6.64 -34.14 2.81
C ARG A 479 -8.02 -33.98 2.20
N THR A 480 -8.73 -35.07 1.96
CA THR A 480 -10.09 -35.00 1.42
C THR A 480 -11.05 -34.36 2.42
N PHE A 481 -12.20 -33.88 1.95
CA PHE A 481 -13.23 -33.36 2.85
C PHE A 481 -13.67 -34.40 3.90
N ASP A 482 -13.87 -35.65 3.48
CA ASP A 482 -14.21 -36.76 4.37
C ASP A 482 -13.13 -37.04 5.43
N GLU A 483 -11.84 -36.93 5.06
CA GLU A 483 -10.74 -37.09 6.02
C GLU A 483 -10.76 -35.98 7.07
N ILE A 484 -11.00 -34.73 6.65
CA ILE A 484 -11.08 -33.59 7.56
C ILE A 484 -12.31 -33.67 8.45
N GLU A 485 -13.45 -34.10 7.92
CA GLU A 485 -14.67 -34.29 8.68
C GLU A 485 -14.51 -35.35 9.77
N LYS A 486 -13.89 -36.50 9.43
CA LYS A 486 -13.54 -37.52 10.42
C LYS A 486 -12.54 -36.99 11.45
N PHE A 487 -11.53 -36.25 11.00
CA PHE A 487 -10.50 -35.69 11.88
C PHE A 487 -11.08 -34.73 12.92
N MET A 488 -11.96 -33.81 12.53
CA MET A 488 -12.52 -32.81 13.45
C MET A 488 -13.59 -33.35 14.40
N ASN A 489 -14.16 -34.53 14.10
CA ASN A 489 -15.15 -35.21 14.94
C ASN A 489 -14.47 -35.87 16.15
N THR A 490 -14.08 -35.05 17.13
CA THR A 490 -13.43 -35.56 18.35
C THR A 490 -14.43 -36.07 19.38
N SER A 491 -13.92 -36.86 20.33
CA SER A 491 -14.66 -37.36 21.49
C SER A 491 -15.25 -36.28 22.41
N ILE A 492 -14.77 -35.02 22.36
CA ILE A 492 -15.23 -33.93 23.26
C ILE A 492 -15.92 -32.76 22.54
N GLY A 493 -16.16 -32.90 21.23
CA GLY A 493 -16.79 -31.89 20.37
C GLY A 493 -15.81 -31.32 19.32
N LYS A 494 -16.27 -30.35 18.53
CA LYS A 494 -15.46 -29.72 17.47
C LYS A 494 -15.09 -28.29 17.86
N TRP A 495 -13.88 -27.88 17.50
CA TRP A 495 -13.44 -26.50 17.67
C TRP A 495 -12.28 -26.16 16.73
N PHE A 496 -12.15 -24.86 16.44
CA PHE A 496 -11.05 -24.34 15.64
C PHE A 496 -10.75 -22.87 16.00
N ILE A 497 -9.61 -22.37 15.54
CA ILE A 497 -9.27 -20.95 15.58
C ILE A 497 -9.15 -20.42 14.15
N SER A 498 -9.86 -19.33 13.86
CA SER A 498 -9.69 -18.52 12.65
C SER A 498 -8.79 -17.35 12.95
N VAL A 499 -7.78 -17.09 12.11
CA VAL A 499 -6.77 -16.05 12.33
C VAL A 499 -6.59 -15.23 11.07
N ASN A 500 -6.54 -13.90 11.20
CA ASN A 500 -6.27 -12.98 10.11
C ASN A 500 -5.35 -11.82 10.54
N ASP A 501 -4.66 -11.20 9.58
CA ASP A 501 -3.91 -9.96 9.75
C ASP A 501 -4.78 -8.79 9.32
N LYS A 502 -5.65 -8.33 10.23
CA LYS A 502 -6.33 -7.05 10.08
C LYS A 502 -5.52 -5.98 10.77
N THR A 503 -4.88 -5.15 9.97
CA THR A 503 -4.16 -3.98 10.47
C THR A 503 -5.01 -2.74 10.33
N LYS A 504 -4.75 -1.78 11.22
CA LYS A 504 -5.41 -0.47 11.20
C LYS A 504 -5.19 0.25 9.87
N GLU A 505 -4.04 0.06 9.24
CA GLU A 505 -3.69 0.67 7.96
C GLU A 505 -4.57 0.12 6.83
N LYS A 506 -4.73 -1.21 6.74
CA LYS A 506 -5.61 -1.84 5.74
C LYS A 506 -7.06 -1.40 5.97
N GLU A 507 -7.56 -1.47 7.20
CA GLU A 507 -8.93 -1.05 7.53
C GLU A 507 -9.17 0.43 7.21
N ASN A 508 -8.21 1.30 7.53
CA ASN A 508 -8.30 2.72 7.21
C ASN A 508 -8.37 2.97 5.70
N LEU A 509 -7.59 2.24 4.89
CA LEU A 509 -7.72 2.33 3.43
C LEU A 509 -9.12 1.90 2.98
N ILE A 510 -9.56 0.69 3.34
CA ILE A 510 -10.85 0.13 2.90
C ILE A 510 -12.02 1.05 3.27
N ASN A 511 -12.05 1.55 4.51
CA ASN A 511 -13.12 2.43 5.00
C ASN A 511 -13.19 3.79 4.29
N ASN A 512 -12.11 4.22 3.62
CA ASN A 512 -12.08 5.49 2.89
C ASN A 512 -12.27 5.32 1.38
N LEU A 513 -12.33 4.09 0.84
CA LEU A 513 -12.41 3.87 -0.61
C LEU A 513 -13.68 4.48 -1.23
N GLU A 514 -14.84 4.31 -0.60
CA GLU A 514 -16.13 4.83 -1.08
C GLU A 514 -16.10 6.35 -1.18
N LYS A 515 -15.66 7.04 -0.13
CA LYS A 515 -15.50 8.49 -0.11
C LYS A 515 -14.61 9.00 -1.26
N PHE A 516 -13.44 8.38 -1.46
CA PHE A 516 -12.54 8.79 -2.53
C PHE A 516 -13.11 8.48 -3.91
N ASN A 517 -13.87 7.40 -4.05
CA ASN A 517 -14.56 7.06 -5.29
C ASN A 517 -15.61 8.13 -5.62
N ASP A 518 -16.49 8.47 -4.68
CA ASP A 518 -17.52 9.50 -4.85
C ASP A 518 -16.92 10.86 -5.18
N GLU A 519 -15.89 11.28 -4.44
CA GLU A 519 -15.17 12.53 -4.69
C GLU A 519 -14.50 12.53 -6.07
N ALA A 520 -13.89 11.41 -6.49
CA ALA A 520 -13.30 11.28 -7.81
C ALA A 520 -14.37 11.40 -8.90
N GLN A 521 -15.49 10.69 -8.77
CA GLN A 521 -16.62 10.76 -9.68
C GLN A 521 -17.21 12.16 -9.77
N MET A 522 -17.42 12.85 -8.65
CA MET A 522 -17.88 14.24 -8.63
C MET A 522 -16.93 15.21 -9.35
N LEU A 523 -15.63 14.93 -9.28
CA LEU A 523 -14.64 15.78 -9.92
C LEU A 523 -14.44 15.41 -11.40
N MET A 524 -14.84 14.20 -11.82
CA MET A 524 -14.89 13.76 -13.21
C MET A 524 -16.22 14.13 -13.89
N THR A 525 -17.33 14.21 -13.14
CA THR A 525 -18.65 14.61 -13.61
C THR A 525 -18.96 16.02 -13.12
N LYS A 526 -18.92 17.03 -14.00
CA LYS A 526 -19.47 18.33 -13.59
C LYS A 526 -21.00 18.22 -13.46
N GLN A 527 -21.50 18.27 -12.21
CA GLN A 527 -22.78 18.95 -11.97
C GLN A 527 -22.62 20.38 -12.47
N GLU A 528 -23.49 20.78 -13.40
CA GLU A 528 -23.69 22.17 -13.79
C GLU A 528 -24.29 22.97 -12.60
N ASN A 529 -23.54 23.17 -11.52
CA ASN A 529 -24.06 23.94 -10.39
C ASN A 529 -23.55 25.39 -10.38
N ARG A 530 -24.47 26.23 -10.86
CA ARG A 530 -24.76 27.60 -10.41
C ARG A 530 -23.59 28.56 -10.51
N SER A 531 -23.57 29.24 -11.65
CA SER A 531 -23.19 30.65 -11.76
C SER A 531 -23.43 31.38 -10.43
N LEU A 532 -22.36 31.70 -9.72
CA LEU A 532 -22.38 32.77 -8.74
C LEU A 532 -22.77 34.03 -9.52
N LYS A 533 -24.06 34.40 -9.43
CA LYS A 533 -24.53 35.70 -9.87
C LYS A 533 -23.73 36.72 -9.06
N HIS A 534 -22.77 37.36 -9.72
CA HIS A 534 -22.18 38.60 -9.23
C HIS A 534 -23.32 39.58 -8.95
N VAL A 535 -23.62 39.79 -7.66
CA VAL A 535 -24.34 40.98 -7.23
C VAL A 535 -23.33 42.12 -7.35
N LYS A 536 -23.53 42.96 -8.37
CA LYS A 536 -22.87 44.27 -8.45
C LYS A 536 -23.14 45.03 -7.15
N LYS A 537 -22.09 45.55 -6.53
CA LYS A 537 -22.19 46.74 -5.70
C LYS A 537 -21.56 47.89 -6.45
#